data_AF-A0A842HJE0-F1
#
_entry.id   AF-A0A842HJE0-F1
#
_cell.length_a   1.000
_cell.length_b   1.000
_cell.length_c   1.000
_cell.angle_alpha   90.00
_cell.angle_beta   90.00
_cell.angle_gamma   90.00
#
_symmetry.space_group_name_H-M   'P 1'
#
loop_
_entity.id
_entity.type
_entity.pdbx_description
1 polymer ?
#
loop_
_entity_poly.entity_id
_entity_poly.type
_entity_poly.pdbx_seq_one_letter_code
_entity_poly.pdbx_strand_id
1 'polypeptide(L)' 'MTRIDNIWDQLFPAEQTRIFKLLIEKVIVSPTDLEVRLRPNGIERLVLELRPEPAKEAAEVTA' A
#
# COMPACT_ATOMS: atom_id res chain seq x y z
N MET A 1 -7.83 15.14 -6.19
CA MET A 1 -7.86 13.68 -6.39
C MET A 1 -6.42 13.17 -6.42
N THR A 2 -6.24 11.95 -5.95
CA THR A 2 -5.15 11.49 -5.06
C THR A 2 -3.87 11.08 -5.79
N ARG A 3 -2.71 11.26 -5.13
CA ARG A 3 -1.38 10.95 -5.71
C ARG A 3 -1.20 9.49 -6.15
N ILE A 4 -1.93 8.55 -5.55
CA ILE A 4 -1.78 7.12 -5.83
C ILE A 4 -2.33 6.75 -7.21
N ASP A 5 -3.42 7.42 -7.63
CA ASP A 5 -4.05 7.19 -8.94
C ASP A 5 -3.07 7.49 -10.09
N ASN A 6 -2.17 8.45 -9.89
CA ASN A 6 -1.17 8.85 -10.88
C ASN A 6 -0.01 7.87 -11.04
N ILE A 7 0.24 7.01 -10.04
CA ILE A 7 1.37 6.06 -10.03
C ILE A 7 0.91 4.61 -10.12
N TRP A 8 -0.40 4.35 -10.03
CA TRP A 8 -0.95 3.01 -9.90
C TRP A 8 -0.47 2.06 -11.02
N ASP A 9 -0.56 2.53 -12.27
CA ASP A 9 -0.15 1.76 -13.45
C ASP A 9 1.38 1.59 -13.57
N GLN A 10 2.16 2.34 -12.78
CA GLN A 10 3.61 2.27 -12.75
C GLN A 10 4.13 1.34 -11.64
N LEU A 11 3.28 0.95 -10.69
CA LEU A 11 3.63 0.04 -9.62
C LEU A 11 3.86 -1.37 -10.15
N PHE A 12 4.88 -2.04 -9.64
CA PHE A 12 5.08 -3.46 -9.91
C PHE A 12 3.89 -4.27 -9.33
N PRO A 13 3.54 -5.43 -9.92
CA PRO A 13 2.42 -6.26 -9.44
C PRO A 13 2.51 -6.62 -7.94
N ALA A 14 3.73 -6.79 -7.43
CA ALA A 14 3.97 -7.05 -6.01
C ALA A 14 3.59 -5.86 -5.11
N GLU A 15 3.82 -4.63 -5.58
CA GLU A 15 3.49 -3.42 -4.83
C GLU A 15 1.99 -3.17 -4.80
N GLN A 16 1.30 -3.36 -5.92
CA GLN A 16 -0.17 -3.32 -5.96
C GLN A 16 -0.76 -4.35 -4.99
N THR A 17 -0.23 -5.58 -4.99
CA THR A 17 -0.63 -6.65 -4.06
C THR A 17 -0.43 -6.24 -2.60
N ARG A 18 0.70 -5.60 -2.28
CA ARG A 18 0.99 -5.11 -0.94
C ARG A 18 -0.04 -4.08 -0.49
N ILE A 19 -0.39 -3.13 -1.36
CA ILE A 19 -1.44 -2.12 -1.10
C ILE A 19 -2.77 -2.81 -0.78
N PHE A 20 -3.20 -3.77 -1.58
CA PHE A 20 -4.44 -4.51 -1.30
C PHE A 20 -4.40 -5.24 0.06
N LYS A 21 -3.28 -5.83 0.45
CA LYS A 21 -3.14 -6.51 1.76
C LYS A 21 -3.25 -5.56 2.96
N LEU A 22 -2.86 -4.29 2.79
CA LEU A 22 -2.99 -3.26 3.82
C LEU A 22 -4.44 -2.76 3.94
N LEU A 23 -5.16 -2.71 2.83
CA LEU A 23 -6.53 -2.20 2.79
C LEU A 23 -7.56 -3.27 3.16
N ILE A 24 -7.34 -4.51 2.73
CA ILE A 24 -8.32 -5.58 2.85
C ILE A 24 -8.04 -6.41 4.11
N GLU A 25 -9.08 -6.56 4.92
CA GLU A 25 -9.08 -7.42 6.09
C GLU A 25 -9.42 -8.86 5.70
N LYS A 26 -10.50 -9.03 4.94
CA LYS A 26 -11.01 -10.35 4.54
C LYS A 26 -11.73 -10.25 3.20
N VAL A 27 -11.55 -11.29 2.38
CA VAL A 27 -12.34 -11.51 1.18
C VAL A 27 -13.15 -12.79 1.39
N ILE A 28 -14.45 -12.73 1.20
CA ILE A 28 -15.35 -13.88 1.23
C ILE A 28 -15.87 -14.06 -0.18
N VAL A 29 -15.54 -15.20 -0.79
CA VAL A 29 -15.96 -15.56 -2.14
C VAL A 29 -17.12 -16.54 -2.01
N SER A 30 -18.24 -16.25 -2.64
CA SER A 30 -19.33 -17.21 -2.82
C SER A 30 -19.54 -17.48 -4.33
N PRO A 31 -20.37 -18.47 -4.67
CA PRO A 31 -20.68 -18.75 -6.08
C PRO A 31 -21.34 -17.59 -6.83
N THR A 32 -22.01 -16.67 -6.12
CA THR A 32 -22.80 -15.58 -6.71
C THR A 32 -22.32 -14.19 -6.33
N ASP A 33 -21.51 -14.06 -5.28
CA ASP A 33 -21.05 -12.77 -4.80
C ASP A 33 -19.61 -12.78 -4.26
N LEU A 34 -19.11 -11.57 -4.04
CA LEU A 34 -17.81 -11.30 -3.43
C LEU A 34 -18.01 -10.24 -2.35
N GLU A 35 -17.77 -10.59 -1.10
CA GLU A 35 -17.76 -9.63 0.01
C GLU A 35 -16.31 -9.29 0.35
N VAL A 36 -15.98 -8.00 0.33
CA VAL A 36 -14.67 -7.49 0.72
C VAL A 36 -14.81 -6.65 1.98
N ARG A 37 -14.18 -7.10 3.06
CA ARG A 37 -14.07 -6.34 4.31
C ARG A 37 -12.79 -5.55 4.31
N LEU A 38 -12.92 -4.23 4.46
CA LEU A 38 -11.79 -3.33 4.57
C LEU A 38 -11.34 -3.20 6.02
N ARG A 39 -10.03 -3.05 6.22
CA ARG A 39 -9.47 -2.77 7.55
C ARG A 39 -9.89 -1.36 7.98
N PRO A 40 -10.34 -1.17 9.23
CA PRO A 40 -10.73 0.15 9.75
C PRO A 40 -9.62 1.21 9.59
N ASN A 41 -8.35 0.80 9.77
CA ASN A 41 -7.18 1.68 9.68
C ASN A 41 -6.34 1.40 8.42
N GLY A 42 -6.91 0.77 7.39
CA GLY A 42 -6.17 0.36 6.20
C GLY A 42 -5.52 1.53 5.46
N ILE A 43 -6.24 2.64 5.33
CA ILE A 43 -5.74 3.86 4.66
C ILE A 43 -4.60 4.50 5.47
N GLU A 44 -4.73 4.58 6.79
CA GLU A 44 -3.67 5.13 7.65
C GLU A 44 -2.37 4.34 7.51
N ARG A 45 -2.46 3.00 7.53
CA ARG A 45 -1.30 2.12 7.30
C ARG A 45 -0.70 2.29 5.92
N LEU A 46 -1.53 2.37 4.89
CA LEU A 46 -1.08 2.63 3.53
C LEU A 46 -0.33 3.96 3.43
N VAL A 47 -0.85 5.02 4.05
CA VAL A 47 -0.20 6.33 4.08
C VAL A 47 1.16 6.26 4.78
N LEU A 48 1.28 5.53 5.88
CA LEU A 48 2.55 5.34 6.58
C LEU A 48 3.59 4.63 5.70
N GLU A 49 3.17 3.66 4.90
CA GLU A 49 4.06 2.87 4.03
C GLU A 49 4.44 3.58 2.73
N LEU A 50 3.59 4.50 2.26
CA LEU A 50 3.88 5.38 1.12
C LEU A 50 4.65 6.65 1.52
N ARG A 51 4.87 6.89 2.81
CA ARG A 51 5.75 7.97 3.23
C ARG A 51 7.16 7.60 2.79
N PRO A 52 7.85 8.46 2.03
CA PRO A 52 9.27 8.26 1.80
C PRO A 52 9.94 8.24 3.18
N GLU A 53 10.68 7.17 3.46
CA GLU A 53 11.62 7.16 4.57
C GLU A 53 12.47 8.44 4.42
N PRO A 54 12.68 9.25 5.47
CA PRO A 54 13.70 10.28 5.37
C PRO A 54 14.97 9.56 4.94
N ALA A 55 15.51 9.96 3.77
CA ALA A 55 16.72 9.38 3.24
C ALA A 55 17.71 9.33 4.41
N LYS A 56 18.12 8.13 4.82
CA LYS A 56 19.28 7.98 5.69
C LYS A 56 20.42 8.55 4.86
N GLU A 57 20.67 9.82 5.10
CA GLU A 57 21.80 10.56 4.59
C GLU A 57 23.01 9.69 4.83
N ALA A 58 23.76 9.48 3.75
CA ALA A 58 24.93 8.62 3.70
C ALA A 58 25.94 9.02 4.78
N ALA A 59 25.77 8.52 6.00
CA ALA A 59 26.84 8.39 6.95
C ALA A 59 27.71 7.24 6.44
N GLU A 60 28.68 7.57 5.57
CA GLU A 60 30.10 7.20 5.70
C GLU A 60 30.83 7.49 4.38
N VAL A 61 31.07 8.77 4.09
CA VAL A 61 32.27 9.18 3.32
C VAL A 61 32.89 10.32 4.11
N THR A 62 33.72 9.97 5.09
CA THR A 62 34.96 10.65 5.54
C THR A 62 35.21 10.34 7.02
N ALA A 63 36.12 9.39 7.27
CA ALA A 63 37.08 9.43 8.38
C ALA A 63 38.31 8.62 7.95
#